data_AF-A0AAX7T358-F1
#
_entry.id   AF-A0AAX7T358-F1
#
_cell.length_a   1.000
_cell.length_b   1.000
_cell.length_c   1.000
_cell.angle_alpha   90.00
_cell.angle_beta   90.00
_cell.angle_gamma   90.00
#
_symmetry.space_group_name_H-M   'P 1'
#
loop_
_entity.id
_entity.type
_entity.pdbx_description
1 polymer ?
#
loop_
_entity_poly.entity_id
_entity_poly.type
_entity_poly.pdbx_seq_one_letter_code
_entity_poly.pdbx_strand_id
1 'polypeptide(L)'
;PFLKTAEKLPVDLSPEERSELEDIRRRKGVLLQEIQRLREELREAILEVEGLETSTEGSKTLQKSRHVAMGRKKFNMDPKKGIAFLVENELLRHTPEDIAQFLYKGEGLNKTAIGDYLGERCMALTFLLSLISCFFNQPCITDLYDLQFLWSFRLPGEAQKIDRMMEAFAQRYCHCNPGVFQSTDTCYVLSFAIIMLNTSLHNPNVRDKPGVDRFISMNRGINEGGDLPEELLRNLYESIKNEPFKIPEDDGNDLTHTFFNPDREGWLLKLGGRVKTWKRRWFILTDNCLYYFEYTTDKEPRGIIPLENLSIREVEDPRKPNCFELYIPNNRGQLIKACKTEADGRVVEGNHMVYRISAPTPEEKDEWIHSIKSAVSVDPFYEMLAARKKRISLKKKEEQP
;
A
#
# COMPACT_ATOMS: atom_id res chain seq x y z
N PRO A 1 14.65 12.03 -49.94
CA PRO A 1 15.84 11.45 -50.63
C PRO A 1 16.41 10.15 -50.00
N PHE A 2 15.97 9.69 -48.81
CA PHE A 2 16.58 8.55 -48.10
C PHE A 2 15.79 7.23 -48.13
N LEU A 3 14.83 7.04 -49.05
CA LEU A 3 13.96 5.86 -49.07
C LEU A 3 14.07 4.98 -50.34
N LYS A 4 15.21 5.00 -51.03
CA LYS A 4 15.46 4.06 -52.15
C LYS A 4 16.91 3.59 -52.20
N THR A 5 17.27 2.72 -51.27
CA THR A 5 18.37 1.77 -51.45
C THR A 5 17.93 0.45 -50.86
N ALA A 6 17.62 -0.52 -51.72
CA ALA A 6 17.50 -1.91 -51.32
C ALA A 6 18.90 -2.38 -50.91
N GLU A 7 19.20 -2.34 -49.62
CA GLU A 7 20.43 -2.89 -49.05
C GLU A 7 20.42 -4.42 -49.26
N LYS A 8 21.14 -4.86 -50.31
CA LYS A 8 21.44 -6.28 -50.54
C LYS A 8 22.00 -6.88 -49.26
N LEU A 9 21.40 -7.98 -48.82
CA LEU A 9 21.89 -8.78 -47.69
C LEU A 9 23.34 -9.23 -47.99
N PRO A 10 24.28 -9.09 -47.04
CA PRO A 10 25.61 -9.66 -47.16
C PRO A 10 25.51 -11.19 -47.32
N VAL A 11 26.26 -11.76 -48.26
CA VAL A 11 26.06 -13.16 -48.70
C VAL A 11 26.58 -14.19 -47.68
N ASP A 12 27.38 -13.76 -46.70
CA ASP A 12 28.11 -14.64 -45.77
C ASP A 12 27.57 -14.71 -44.33
N LEU A 13 26.31 -14.31 -44.07
CA LEU A 13 25.74 -14.40 -42.72
C LEU A 13 25.29 -15.83 -42.36
N SER A 14 25.65 -16.29 -41.16
CA SER A 14 25.16 -17.53 -40.56
C SER A 14 23.63 -17.48 -40.32
N PRO A 15 22.96 -18.63 -40.13
CA PRO A 15 21.51 -18.66 -39.88
C PRO A 15 21.08 -17.85 -38.65
N GLU A 16 21.88 -17.87 -37.57
CA GLU A 16 21.62 -17.09 -36.37
C GLU A 16 21.79 -15.58 -36.63
N GLU A 17 22.86 -15.16 -37.31
CA GLU A 17 23.08 -13.75 -37.66
C GLU A 17 22.01 -13.21 -38.62
N ARG A 18 21.45 -14.05 -39.50
CA ARG A 18 20.31 -13.67 -40.36
C ARG A 18 19.06 -13.42 -39.53
N SER A 19 18.77 -14.27 -38.54
CA SER A 19 17.63 -14.10 -37.64
C SER A 19 17.78 -12.82 -36.80
N GLU A 20 18.96 -12.56 -36.25
CA GLU A 20 19.23 -11.32 -35.51
C GLU A 20 19.09 -10.07 -36.39
N LEU A 21 19.58 -10.13 -37.63
CA LEU A 21 19.46 -9.02 -38.57
C LEU A 21 17.99 -8.75 -38.94
N GLU A 22 17.16 -9.78 -39.08
CA GLU A 22 15.72 -9.64 -39.31
C GLU A 22 15.01 -9.02 -38.10
N ASP A 23 15.37 -9.41 -36.88
CA ASP A 23 14.84 -8.81 -35.65
C ASP A 23 15.27 -7.35 -35.48
N ILE A 24 16.53 -7.01 -35.80
CA ILE A 24 17.02 -5.62 -35.81
C ILE A 24 16.25 -4.80 -36.86
N ARG A 25 15.99 -5.36 -38.04
CA ARG A 25 15.19 -4.69 -39.09
C ARG A 25 13.74 -4.48 -38.65
N ARG A 26 13.14 -5.46 -37.97
CA ARG A 26 11.79 -5.34 -37.40
C ARG A 26 11.73 -4.25 -36.34
N ARG A 27 12.66 -4.24 -35.38
CA ARG A 27 12.77 -3.20 -34.35
C ARG A 27 12.99 -1.81 -34.94
N LYS A 28 13.85 -1.69 -35.97
CA LYS A 28 14.05 -0.45 -36.71
C LYS A 28 12.76 0.02 -37.39
N GLY A 29 11.96 -0.89 -37.95
CA GLY A 29 10.65 -0.58 -38.53
C GLY A 29 9.67 -0.01 -37.50
N VAL A 30 9.59 -0.63 -36.32
CA VAL A 30 8.75 -0.16 -35.21
C VAL A 30 9.20 1.22 -34.73
N LEU A 31 10.51 1.42 -34.51
CA LEU A 31 11.06 2.71 -34.08
C LEU A 31 10.82 3.81 -35.12
N LEU A 32 10.89 3.50 -36.42
CA LEU A 32 10.61 4.48 -37.46
C LEU A 32 9.13 4.87 -37.49
N GLN A 33 8.22 3.93 -37.26
CA GLN A 33 6.78 4.22 -37.11
C GLN A 33 6.52 5.08 -35.87
N GLU A 34 7.22 4.82 -34.76
CA GLU A 34 7.10 5.57 -33.52
C GLU A 34 7.66 6.99 -33.66
N ILE A 35 8.81 7.17 -34.32
CA ILE A 35 9.35 8.48 -34.69
C ILE A 35 8.38 9.24 -35.60
N GLN A 36 7.73 8.55 -36.54
CA GLN A 36 6.75 9.18 -37.43
C GLN A 36 5.49 9.61 -36.68
N ARG A 37 5.02 8.80 -35.73
CA ARG A 37 3.92 9.14 -34.82
C ARG A 37 4.26 10.34 -33.93
N LEU A 38 5.41 10.31 -33.25
CA LEU A 38 5.89 11.42 -32.41
C LEU A 38 6.07 12.72 -33.21
N ARG A 39 6.49 12.62 -34.48
CA ARG A 39 6.57 13.78 -35.37
C ARG A 39 5.20 14.37 -35.69
N GLU A 40 4.17 13.54 -35.84
CA GLU A 40 2.81 14.02 -36.09
C GLU A 40 2.21 14.64 -34.83
N GLU A 41 2.39 14.00 -33.67
CA GLU A 41 2.00 14.55 -32.35
C GLU A 41 2.69 15.90 -32.09
N LEU A 42 3.99 16.03 -32.42
CA LEU A 42 4.70 17.30 -32.32
C LEU A 42 4.16 18.35 -33.31
N ARG A 43 3.75 17.93 -34.51
CA ARG A 43 3.18 18.83 -35.52
C ARG A 43 1.82 19.35 -35.09
N GLU A 44 0.97 18.48 -34.53
CA GLU A 44 -0.31 18.85 -33.93
C GLU A 44 -0.12 19.79 -32.74
N ALA A 45 0.85 19.51 -31.85
CA ALA A 45 1.19 20.39 -30.74
C ALA A 45 1.71 21.76 -31.23
N ILE A 46 2.50 21.81 -32.30
CA ILE A 46 2.95 23.08 -32.91
C ILE A 46 1.76 23.83 -33.53
N LEU A 47 0.86 23.17 -34.23
CA LEU A 47 -0.36 23.79 -34.78
C LEU A 47 -1.31 24.26 -33.67
N GLU A 48 -1.36 23.57 -32.54
CA GLU A 48 -2.07 24.01 -31.34
C GLU A 48 -1.40 25.25 -30.75
N VAL A 49 -0.07 25.29 -30.65
CA VAL A 49 0.72 26.45 -30.21
C VAL A 49 0.60 27.65 -31.16
N GLU A 50 0.60 27.44 -32.47
CA GLU A 50 0.46 28.50 -33.49
C GLU A 50 -1.01 28.96 -33.63
N GLY A 51 -1.98 28.06 -33.46
CA GLY A 51 -3.41 28.39 -33.39
C GLY A 51 -3.80 29.21 -32.16
N LEU A 52 -3.00 29.14 -31.09
CA LEU A 52 -3.14 29.94 -29.88
C LEU A 52 -2.74 31.42 -30.05
N GLU A 53 -2.02 31.80 -31.13
CA GLU A 53 -1.53 33.18 -31.32
C GLU A 53 -2.53 34.11 -32.03
N THR A 54 -3.63 33.61 -32.61
CA THR A 54 -4.53 34.41 -33.47
C THR A 54 -5.97 34.54 -33.00
N SER A 55 -6.35 33.98 -31.85
CA SER A 55 -7.73 34.06 -31.36
C SER A 55 -7.84 34.39 -29.86
N THR A 56 -8.74 35.31 -29.53
CA THR A 56 -9.10 35.73 -28.16
C THR A 56 -9.63 34.58 -27.29
N GLU A 57 -9.99 33.44 -27.91
CA GLU A 57 -10.35 32.18 -27.24
C GLU A 57 -9.12 31.40 -26.73
N GLY A 58 -7.96 31.53 -27.38
CA GLY A 58 -6.70 30.92 -26.93
C GLY A 58 -6.23 31.44 -25.58
N SER A 59 -6.41 32.74 -25.32
CA SER A 59 -6.05 33.37 -24.03
C SER A 59 -6.91 32.85 -22.86
N LYS A 60 -8.22 32.62 -23.09
CA LYS A 60 -9.11 32.03 -22.07
C LYS A 60 -8.80 30.55 -21.82
N THR A 61 -8.45 29.82 -22.87
CA THR A 61 -8.09 28.39 -22.80
C THR A 61 -6.75 28.18 -22.07
N LEU A 62 -5.75 29.02 -22.35
CA LEU A 62 -4.47 29.06 -21.64
C LEU A 62 -4.61 29.49 -20.17
N GLN A 63 -5.50 30.44 -19.88
CA GLN A 63 -5.81 30.80 -18.49
C GLN A 63 -6.50 29.63 -17.76
N LYS A 64 -7.49 28.99 -18.38
CA LYS A 64 -8.21 27.86 -17.80
C LYS A 64 -7.29 26.67 -17.51
N SER A 65 -6.41 26.30 -18.44
CA SER A 65 -5.42 25.21 -18.24
C SER A 65 -4.44 25.53 -17.12
N ARG A 66 -3.96 26.79 -17.01
CA ARG A 66 -3.10 27.24 -15.90
C ARG A 66 -3.81 27.17 -14.55
N HIS A 67 -5.07 27.57 -14.47
CA HIS A 67 -5.84 27.47 -13.22
C HIS A 67 -6.12 26.01 -12.85
N VAL A 68 -6.39 25.12 -13.82
CA VAL A 68 -6.53 23.68 -13.56
C VAL A 68 -5.22 23.09 -13.00
N ALA A 69 -4.08 23.40 -13.60
CA ALA A 69 -2.77 22.97 -13.11
C ALA A 69 -2.48 23.47 -11.69
N MET A 70 -2.84 24.72 -11.39
CA MET A 70 -2.74 25.28 -10.04
C MET A 70 -3.65 24.57 -9.04
N GLY A 71 -4.88 24.22 -9.45
CA GLY A 71 -5.82 23.46 -8.64
C GLY A 71 -5.32 22.06 -8.31
N ARG A 72 -4.75 21.35 -9.29
CA ARG A 72 -4.07 20.04 -9.10
C ARG A 72 -2.91 20.16 -8.11
N LYS A 73 -2.05 21.17 -8.26
CA LYS A 73 -0.94 21.42 -7.32
C LYS A 73 -1.44 21.71 -5.90
N LYS A 74 -2.51 22.49 -5.76
CA LYS A 74 -3.14 22.75 -4.46
C LYS A 74 -3.73 21.48 -3.86
N PHE A 75 -4.39 20.64 -4.66
CA PHE A 75 -4.92 19.35 -4.23
C PHE A 75 -3.82 18.44 -3.67
N ASN A 76 -2.69 18.34 -4.37
CA ASN A 76 -1.58 17.49 -3.93
C ASN A 76 -0.93 17.97 -2.61
N MET A 77 -1.10 19.25 -2.24
CA MET A 77 -0.65 19.79 -0.95
C MET A 77 -1.73 19.70 0.14
N ASP A 78 -2.99 19.97 -0.21
CA ASP A 78 -4.15 19.95 0.68
C ASP A 78 -5.39 19.62 -0.17
N PRO A 79 -5.88 18.37 -0.12
CA PRO A 79 -6.97 17.93 -0.99
C PRO A 79 -8.25 18.74 -0.83
N LYS A 80 -8.60 19.13 0.40
CA LYS A 80 -9.82 19.92 0.68
C LYS A 80 -9.72 21.30 0.06
N LYS A 81 -8.57 21.98 0.21
CA LYS A 81 -8.33 23.29 -0.41
C LYS A 81 -8.22 23.21 -1.93
N GLY A 82 -7.65 22.13 -2.47
CA GLY A 82 -7.57 21.90 -3.90
C GLY A 82 -8.94 21.79 -4.56
N ILE A 83 -9.83 20.97 -4.00
CA ILE A 83 -11.22 20.86 -4.48
C ILE A 83 -11.97 22.18 -4.33
N ALA A 84 -11.87 22.85 -3.17
CA ALA A 84 -12.49 24.16 -2.96
C ALA A 84 -12.05 25.19 -4.02
N PHE A 85 -10.74 25.27 -4.30
CA PHE A 85 -10.20 26.16 -5.33
C PHE A 85 -10.75 25.83 -6.72
N LEU A 86 -10.81 24.56 -7.11
CA LEU A 86 -11.34 24.16 -8.40
C LEU A 86 -12.83 24.49 -8.54
N VAL A 87 -13.59 24.39 -7.45
CA VAL A 87 -15.01 24.74 -7.40
C VAL A 87 -15.24 26.25 -7.47
N GLU A 88 -14.50 27.03 -6.68
CA GLU A 88 -14.59 28.50 -6.65
C GLU A 88 -14.22 29.14 -8.00
N ASN A 89 -13.35 28.50 -8.77
CA ASN A 89 -12.93 28.96 -10.11
C ASN A 89 -13.79 28.36 -11.24
N GLU A 90 -14.92 27.70 -10.93
CA GLU A 90 -15.83 27.07 -11.89
C GLU A 90 -15.15 26.01 -12.80
N LEU A 91 -14.06 25.40 -12.30
CA LEU A 91 -13.31 24.35 -13.00
C LEU A 91 -13.81 22.95 -12.66
N LEU A 92 -14.51 22.82 -11.53
CA LEU A 92 -15.11 21.59 -11.04
C LEU A 92 -16.47 21.91 -10.43
N ARG A 93 -17.50 21.14 -10.77
CA ARG A 93 -18.80 21.29 -10.13
C ARG A 93 -18.75 20.71 -8.72
N HIS A 94 -19.43 21.34 -7.78
CA HIS A 94 -19.51 20.87 -6.40
C HIS A 94 -20.58 19.77 -6.23
N THR A 95 -20.46 18.71 -7.03
CA THR A 95 -21.29 17.51 -6.94
C THR A 95 -20.40 16.30 -6.63
N PRO A 96 -20.92 15.30 -5.90
CA PRO A 96 -20.16 14.07 -5.63
C PRO A 96 -19.66 13.36 -6.88
N GLU A 97 -20.48 13.34 -7.93
CA GLU A 97 -20.19 12.66 -9.19
C GLU A 97 -19.06 13.35 -9.96
N ASP A 98 -19.09 14.69 -10.07
CA ASP A 98 -18.08 15.44 -10.81
C ASP A 98 -16.72 15.38 -10.09
N ILE A 99 -16.72 15.50 -8.76
CA ILE A 99 -15.51 15.37 -7.94
C ILE A 99 -14.96 13.94 -8.03
N ALA A 100 -15.82 12.93 -7.94
CA ALA A 100 -15.43 11.53 -8.10
C ALA A 100 -14.79 11.27 -9.47
N GLN A 101 -15.37 11.80 -10.55
CA GLN A 101 -14.83 11.69 -11.90
C GLN A 101 -13.48 12.40 -12.03
N PHE A 102 -13.30 13.55 -11.38
CA PHE A 102 -12.02 14.27 -11.33
C PHE A 102 -10.93 13.44 -10.64
N LEU A 103 -11.24 12.90 -9.45
CA LEU A 103 -10.32 12.03 -8.70
C LEU A 103 -9.99 10.75 -9.47
N TYR A 104 -10.98 10.16 -10.15
CA TYR A 104 -10.79 8.97 -10.97
C TYR A 104 -9.87 9.22 -12.17
N LYS A 105 -10.09 10.32 -12.92
CA LYS A 105 -9.20 10.68 -14.04
C LYS A 105 -7.75 10.83 -13.59
N GLY A 106 -7.52 11.32 -12.37
CA GLY A 106 -6.22 11.27 -11.69
C GLY A 106 -5.08 12.04 -12.37
N GLU A 107 -5.36 12.81 -13.43
CA GLU A 107 -4.35 13.43 -14.26
C GLU A 107 -3.61 14.53 -13.48
N GLY A 108 -2.34 14.29 -13.16
CA GLY A 108 -1.51 15.21 -12.35
C GLY A 108 -1.87 15.27 -10.86
N LEU A 109 -2.64 14.30 -10.36
CA LEU A 109 -2.99 14.17 -8.95
C LEU A 109 -2.11 13.15 -8.24
N ASN A 110 -1.68 13.49 -7.03
CA ASN A 110 -0.97 12.57 -6.15
C ASN A 110 -1.97 11.54 -5.59
N LYS A 111 -1.62 10.27 -5.69
CA LYS A 111 -2.52 9.15 -5.36
C LYS A 111 -2.67 8.90 -3.87
N THR A 112 -1.69 9.29 -3.07
CA THR A 112 -1.80 9.33 -1.60
C THR A 112 -2.80 10.40 -1.19
N ALA A 113 -2.70 11.60 -1.78
CA ALA A 113 -3.63 12.71 -1.54
C ALA A 113 -5.09 12.36 -1.94
N ILE A 114 -5.28 11.57 -3.01
CA ILE A 114 -6.59 11.01 -3.37
C ILE A 114 -7.10 10.08 -2.26
N GLY A 115 -6.28 9.13 -1.80
CA GLY A 115 -6.63 8.20 -0.73
C GLY A 115 -7.00 8.90 0.58
N ASP A 116 -6.23 9.90 0.97
CA ASP A 116 -6.49 10.71 2.15
C ASP A 116 -7.83 11.44 2.06
N TYR A 117 -8.13 12.06 0.91
CA TYR A 117 -9.39 12.76 0.70
C TYR A 117 -10.59 11.82 0.74
N LEU A 118 -10.50 10.66 0.06
CA LEU A 118 -11.57 9.66 0.03
C LEU A 118 -11.79 9.00 1.41
N GLY A 119 -10.73 8.90 2.20
CA GLY A 119 -10.77 8.35 3.55
C GLY A 119 -11.50 9.24 4.57
N GLU A 120 -11.77 10.52 4.30
CA GLU A 120 -12.34 11.45 5.27
C GLU A 120 -13.84 11.22 5.57
N ARG A 121 -14.23 11.30 6.85
CA ARG A 121 -15.55 10.92 7.38
C ARG A 121 -16.76 11.67 6.78
N CYS A 122 -16.55 12.90 6.31
CA CYS A 122 -17.63 13.77 5.85
C CYS A 122 -18.03 13.53 4.38
N MET A 123 -17.17 12.84 3.61
CA MET A 123 -17.31 12.70 2.15
C MET A 123 -17.24 11.25 1.68
N ALA A 124 -16.75 10.31 2.51
CA ALA A 124 -16.38 8.96 2.07
C ALA A 124 -17.49 8.19 1.35
N LEU A 125 -18.67 7.98 1.94
CA LEU A 125 -19.59 6.96 1.41
C LEU A 125 -20.24 7.35 0.07
N THR A 126 -20.82 8.54 -0.04
CA THR A 126 -21.47 8.99 -1.29
C THR A 126 -20.46 9.19 -2.42
N PHE A 127 -19.29 9.75 -2.12
CA PHE A 127 -18.26 9.97 -3.13
C PHE A 127 -17.57 8.69 -3.53
N LEU A 128 -17.25 7.78 -2.59
CA LEU A 128 -16.75 6.45 -2.96
C LEU A 128 -17.78 5.75 -3.81
N LEU A 129 -19.05 5.68 -3.41
CA LEU A 129 -20.10 5.00 -4.18
C LEU A 129 -20.34 5.62 -5.57
N SER A 130 -20.24 6.95 -5.73
CA SER A 130 -20.31 7.60 -7.03
C SER A 130 -19.04 7.37 -7.87
N LEU A 131 -17.84 7.35 -7.27
CA LEU A 131 -16.56 7.07 -7.94
C LEU A 131 -16.50 5.62 -8.43
N ILE A 132 -16.88 4.72 -7.56
CA ILE A 132 -17.20 3.33 -7.82
C ILE A 132 -18.24 3.25 -8.96
N SER A 133 -19.36 3.96 -8.90
CA SER A 133 -20.36 3.94 -9.98
C SER A 133 -19.81 4.44 -11.33
N CYS A 134 -18.91 5.43 -11.34
CA CYS A 134 -18.20 5.88 -12.53
C CYS A 134 -17.23 4.82 -13.09
N PHE A 135 -16.58 4.03 -12.23
CA PHE A 135 -15.80 2.84 -12.64
C PHE A 135 -16.69 1.76 -13.25
N PHE A 136 -17.88 1.56 -12.69
CA PHE A 136 -18.69 0.35 -12.89
C PHE A 136 -19.84 0.49 -13.91
N ASN A 137 -19.82 1.52 -14.76
CA ASN A 137 -20.75 1.65 -15.90
C ASN A 137 -20.40 0.74 -17.10
N GLN A 138 -19.62 -0.33 -16.88
CA GLN A 138 -19.35 -1.38 -17.87
C GLN A 138 -20.15 -2.65 -17.56
N PRO A 139 -20.74 -3.36 -18.54
CA PRO A 139 -21.82 -4.33 -18.31
C PRO A 139 -21.40 -5.70 -17.77
N CYS A 140 -20.19 -5.89 -17.26
CA CYS A 140 -19.71 -7.19 -16.83
C CYS A 140 -18.56 -7.03 -15.84
N ILE A 141 -18.85 -7.17 -14.56
CA ILE A 141 -17.88 -7.69 -13.61
C ILE A 141 -18.42 -9.04 -13.21
N THR A 142 -17.76 -10.09 -13.67
CA THR A 142 -18.08 -11.47 -13.28
C THR A 142 -17.19 -11.95 -12.14
N ASP A 143 -16.16 -11.18 -11.77
CA ASP A 143 -15.12 -11.67 -10.88
C ASP A 143 -14.55 -10.60 -9.94
N LEU A 144 -14.26 -11.03 -8.71
CA LEU A 144 -13.62 -10.26 -7.64
C LEU A 144 -12.17 -9.83 -7.96
N TYR A 145 -11.63 -10.22 -9.13
CA TYR A 145 -10.28 -9.88 -9.55
C TYR A 145 -10.09 -8.39 -9.87
N ASP A 146 -11.16 -7.64 -10.17
CA ASP A 146 -11.09 -6.20 -10.46
C ASP A 146 -11.05 -5.35 -9.19
N LEU A 147 -10.23 -5.79 -8.23
CA LEU A 147 -9.64 -4.96 -7.18
C LEU A 147 -8.88 -3.75 -7.74
N GLN A 148 -8.72 -3.62 -9.07
CA GLN A 148 -8.20 -2.44 -9.78
C GLN A 148 -8.69 -1.12 -9.15
N PHE A 149 -9.95 -1.07 -8.69
CA PHE A 149 -10.49 0.07 -7.96
C PHE A 149 -9.66 0.46 -6.72
N LEU A 150 -9.36 -0.50 -5.84
CA LEU A 150 -8.58 -0.28 -4.61
C LEU A 150 -7.11 0.08 -4.91
N TRP A 151 -6.65 -0.15 -6.14
CA TRP A 151 -5.30 0.15 -6.60
C TRP A 151 -5.19 1.38 -7.51
N SER A 152 -6.32 2.00 -7.88
CA SER A 152 -6.34 3.27 -8.63
C SER A 152 -5.65 4.39 -7.86
N PHE A 153 -5.76 4.35 -6.55
CA PHE A 153 -5.20 5.28 -5.57
C PHE A 153 -4.51 4.51 -4.45
N ARG A 154 -3.72 5.19 -3.61
CA ARG A 154 -3.10 4.53 -2.47
C ARG A 154 -4.07 4.50 -1.30
N LEU A 155 -4.17 3.37 -0.60
CA LEU A 155 -4.89 3.34 0.66
C LEU A 155 -4.18 4.27 1.69
N PRO A 156 -4.93 4.92 2.59
CA PRO A 156 -4.37 5.73 3.66
C PRO A 156 -3.78 4.84 4.75
N GLY A 157 -2.84 5.36 5.56
CA GLY A 157 -2.22 4.62 6.68
C GLY A 157 -3.11 4.51 7.94
N GLU A 158 -4.14 5.35 8.06
CA GLU A 158 -5.04 5.35 9.22
C GLU A 158 -6.10 4.23 9.11
N ALA A 159 -6.14 3.33 10.10
CA ALA A 159 -7.06 2.19 10.14
C ALA A 159 -8.54 2.57 9.90
N GLN A 160 -9.00 3.69 10.47
CA GLN A 160 -10.37 4.15 10.31
C GLN A 160 -10.70 4.61 8.88
N LYS A 161 -9.70 5.14 8.15
CA LYS A 161 -9.86 5.55 6.76
C LYS A 161 -9.91 4.30 5.86
N ILE A 162 -8.99 3.35 6.08
CA ILE A 162 -8.99 2.05 5.38
C ILE A 162 -10.35 1.35 5.56
N ASP A 163 -10.86 1.27 6.79
CA ASP A 163 -12.15 0.64 7.07
C ASP A 163 -13.30 1.22 6.23
N ARG A 164 -13.39 2.56 6.17
CA ARG A 164 -14.43 3.24 5.38
C ARG A 164 -14.35 2.91 3.89
N MET A 165 -13.13 2.86 3.35
CA MET A 165 -12.90 2.59 1.93
C MET A 165 -13.23 1.14 1.58
N MET A 166 -12.76 0.21 2.42
CA MET A 166 -13.00 -1.22 2.25
C MET A 166 -14.47 -1.60 2.46
N GLU A 167 -15.17 -0.94 3.38
CA GLU A 167 -16.61 -1.09 3.58
C GLU A 167 -17.38 -0.63 2.34
N ALA A 168 -17.09 0.56 1.81
CA ALA A 168 -17.76 1.07 0.61
C ALA A 168 -17.49 0.17 -0.62
N PHE A 169 -16.26 -0.33 -0.77
CA PHE A 169 -15.92 -1.31 -1.79
C PHE A 169 -16.75 -2.60 -1.64
N ALA A 170 -16.76 -3.19 -0.45
CA ALA A 170 -17.48 -4.43 -0.19
C ALA A 170 -18.99 -4.28 -0.44
N GLN A 171 -19.57 -3.16 -0.01
CA GLN A 171 -20.99 -2.85 -0.24
C GLN A 171 -21.30 -2.77 -1.74
N ARG A 172 -20.48 -2.07 -2.52
CA ARG A 172 -20.67 -2.03 -3.96
C ARG A 172 -20.53 -3.42 -4.57
N TYR A 173 -19.45 -4.13 -4.25
CA TYR A 173 -19.18 -5.40 -4.88
C TYR A 173 -20.36 -6.36 -4.71
N CYS A 174 -20.90 -6.47 -3.50
CA CYS A 174 -22.09 -7.27 -3.22
C CYS A 174 -23.35 -6.76 -3.95
N HIS A 175 -23.50 -5.45 -4.12
CA HIS A 175 -24.62 -4.87 -4.89
C HIS A 175 -24.53 -5.19 -6.38
N CYS A 176 -23.32 -5.16 -6.96
CA CYS A 176 -23.08 -5.50 -8.37
C CYS A 176 -23.11 -7.01 -8.63
N ASN A 177 -22.78 -7.82 -7.62
CA ASN A 177 -22.64 -9.27 -7.72
C ASN A 177 -23.54 -9.98 -6.69
N PRO A 178 -24.87 -9.90 -6.85
CA PRO A 178 -25.80 -10.49 -5.90
C PRO A 178 -25.63 -12.02 -5.88
N GLY A 179 -25.58 -12.60 -4.67
CA GLY A 179 -25.50 -14.05 -4.48
C GLY A 179 -24.08 -14.64 -4.46
N VAL A 180 -23.04 -13.87 -4.76
CA VAL A 180 -21.63 -14.33 -4.65
C VAL A 180 -21.21 -14.48 -3.18
N PHE A 181 -21.60 -13.52 -2.34
CA PHE A 181 -21.34 -13.54 -0.90
C PHE A 181 -22.65 -13.43 -0.11
N GLN A 182 -22.73 -14.09 1.04
CA GLN A 182 -23.90 -14.00 1.92
C GLN A 182 -24.00 -12.65 2.62
N SER A 183 -22.88 -11.94 2.77
CA SER A 183 -22.86 -10.62 3.41
C SER A 183 -21.72 -9.73 2.93
N THR A 184 -21.89 -8.42 3.13
CA THR A 184 -20.83 -7.42 2.97
C THR A 184 -19.61 -7.74 3.84
N ASP A 185 -19.83 -8.23 5.06
CA ASP A 185 -18.74 -8.61 5.98
C ASP A 185 -17.89 -9.76 5.39
N THR A 186 -18.51 -10.71 4.70
CA THR A 186 -17.79 -11.78 3.98
C THR A 186 -16.86 -11.19 2.91
N CYS A 187 -17.41 -10.31 2.06
CA CYS A 187 -16.63 -9.64 1.02
C CYS A 187 -15.48 -8.82 1.61
N TYR A 188 -15.76 -8.07 2.68
CA TYR A 188 -14.79 -7.23 3.38
C TYR A 188 -13.63 -8.05 3.93
N VAL A 189 -13.91 -9.10 4.71
CA VAL A 189 -12.87 -9.93 5.34
C VAL A 189 -12.07 -10.70 4.29
N LEU A 190 -12.73 -11.20 3.24
CA LEU A 190 -12.05 -11.87 2.15
C LEU A 190 -11.13 -10.92 1.39
N SER A 191 -11.55 -9.67 1.17
CA SER A 191 -10.72 -8.66 0.52
C SER A 191 -9.41 -8.45 1.29
N PHE A 192 -9.45 -8.35 2.62
CA PHE A 192 -8.23 -8.29 3.43
C PHE A 192 -7.38 -9.57 3.35
N ALA A 193 -8.00 -10.74 3.30
CA ALA A 193 -7.27 -12.00 3.12
C ALA A 193 -6.50 -12.02 1.78
N ILE A 194 -7.07 -11.46 0.72
CA ILE A 194 -6.41 -11.31 -0.59
C ILE A 194 -5.25 -10.31 -0.51
N ILE A 195 -5.42 -9.16 0.16
CA ILE A 195 -4.36 -8.16 0.32
C ILE A 195 -3.19 -8.75 1.15
N MET A 196 -3.47 -9.50 2.20
CA MET A 196 -2.47 -10.25 2.97
C MET A 196 -1.79 -11.34 2.13
N LEU A 197 -2.54 -12.02 1.26
CA LEU A 197 -2.00 -13.04 0.37
C LEU A 197 -0.97 -12.44 -0.59
N ASN A 198 -1.28 -11.29 -1.20
CA ASN A 198 -0.35 -10.59 -2.10
C ASN A 198 0.99 -10.32 -1.41
N THR A 199 0.94 -9.78 -0.20
CA THR A 199 2.13 -9.54 0.63
C THR A 199 2.87 -10.83 0.91
N SER A 200 2.15 -11.89 1.27
CA SER A 200 2.76 -13.18 1.62
C SER A 200 3.46 -13.85 0.43
N LEU A 201 2.94 -13.70 -0.78
CA LEU A 201 3.49 -14.31 -1.99
C LEU A 201 4.65 -13.50 -2.59
N HIS A 202 4.53 -12.16 -2.57
CA HIS A 202 5.39 -11.28 -3.37
C HIS A 202 6.40 -10.48 -2.57
N ASN A 203 6.20 -10.30 -1.26
CA ASN A 203 7.19 -9.63 -0.42
C ASN A 203 8.40 -10.57 -0.21
N PRO A 204 9.62 -10.20 -0.66
CA PRO A 204 10.81 -11.04 -0.51
C PRO A 204 11.17 -11.36 0.96
N ASN A 205 10.69 -10.55 1.90
CA ASN A 205 10.95 -10.73 3.34
C ASN A 205 10.07 -11.82 3.96
N VAL A 206 8.99 -12.25 3.31
CA VAL A 206 8.12 -13.33 3.78
C VAL A 206 8.70 -14.67 3.32
N ARG A 207 9.21 -15.45 4.29
CA ARG A 207 9.82 -16.76 4.03
C ARG A 207 8.80 -17.88 3.81
N ASP A 208 7.67 -17.82 4.52
CA ASP A 208 6.61 -18.82 4.46
C ASP A 208 5.53 -18.36 3.46
N LYS A 209 5.61 -18.86 2.22
CA LYS A 209 4.65 -18.54 1.17
C LYS A 209 3.51 -19.55 1.20
N PRO A 210 2.27 -19.15 1.54
CA PRO A 210 1.16 -20.09 1.64
C PRO A 210 0.84 -20.68 0.25
N GLY A 211 0.67 -22.00 0.16
CA GLY A 211 0.12 -22.67 -1.02
C GLY A 211 -1.40 -22.44 -1.15
N VAL A 212 -1.96 -22.80 -2.32
CA VAL A 212 -3.39 -22.61 -2.61
C VAL A 212 -4.31 -23.33 -1.62
N ASP A 213 -4.00 -24.58 -1.25
CA ASP A 213 -4.82 -25.35 -0.31
C ASP A 213 -4.77 -24.74 1.10
N ARG A 214 -3.64 -24.13 1.46
CA ARG A 214 -3.51 -23.37 2.72
C ARG A 214 -4.38 -22.12 2.68
N PHE A 215 -4.38 -21.37 1.59
CA PHE A 215 -5.25 -20.20 1.43
C PHE A 215 -6.74 -20.57 1.49
N ILE A 216 -7.15 -21.67 0.86
CA ILE A 216 -8.51 -22.21 0.96
C ILE A 216 -8.83 -22.56 2.43
N SER A 217 -7.95 -23.28 3.12
CA SER A 217 -8.15 -23.67 4.51
C SER A 217 -8.26 -22.47 5.47
N MET A 218 -7.48 -21.41 5.22
CA MET A 218 -7.46 -20.18 6.02
C MET A 218 -8.76 -19.38 5.92
N ASN A 219 -9.54 -19.57 4.86
CA ASN A 219 -10.80 -18.88 4.60
C ASN A 219 -12.04 -19.77 4.79
N ARG A 220 -11.90 -20.94 5.44
CA ARG A 220 -13.06 -21.76 5.81
C ARG A 220 -13.99 -21.03 6.78
N GLY A 221 -15.29 -21.17 6.58
CA GLY A 221 -16.32 -20.54 7.41
C GLY A 221 -16.48 -19.04 7.20
N ILE A 222 -15.78 -18.42 6.23
CA ILE A 222 -15.79 -16.97 6.02
C ILE A 222 -17.15 -16.44 5.52
N ASN A 223 -17.96 -17.30 4.88
CA ASN A 223 -19.24 -16.95 4.28
C ASN A 223 -20.37 -17.14 5.30
N GLU A 224 -20.39 -16.30 6.34
CA GLU A 224 -21.37 -16.37 7.44
C GLU A 224 -21.41 -17.74 8.15
N GLY A 225 -20.22 -18.33 8.35
CA GLY A 225 -20.06 -19.65 8.97
C GLY A 225 -20.03 -20.82 7.99
N GLY A 226 -20.43 -20.60 6.73
CA GLY A 226 -20.24 -21.52 5.61
C GLY A 226 -18.94 -21.29 4.84
N ASP A 227 -18.60 -22.22 3.95
CA ASP A 227 -17.43 -22.13 3.08
C ASP A 227 -17.78 -21.43 1.76
N LEU A 228 -16.82 -20.69 1.20
CA LEU A 228 -16.90 -20.22 -0.18
C LEU A 228 -16.56 -21.37 -1.15
N PRO A 229 -17.03 -21.32 -2.40
CA PRO A 229 -16.63 -22.30 -3.42
C PRO A 229 -15.11 -22.39 -3.55
N GLU A 230 -14.57 -23.61 -3.51
CA GLU A 230 -13.12 -23.82 -3.57
C GLU A 230 -12.52 -23.25 -4.87
N GLU A 231 -13.23 -23.41 -5.97
CA GLU A 231 -12.83 -22.88 -7.28
C GLU A 231 -12.67 -21.36 -7.26
N LEU A 232 -13.56 -20.62 -6.58
CA LEU A 232 -13.45 -19.17 -6.42
C LEU A 232 -12.16 -18.81 -5.68
N LEU A 233 -11.89 -19.45 -4.53
CA LEU A 233 -10.69 -19.19 -3.73
C LEU A 233 -9.40 -19.56 -4.48
N ARG A 234 -9.43 -20.65 -5.26
CA ARG A 234 -8.32 -21.10 -6.11
C ARG A 234 -8.03 -20.08 -7.22
N ASN A 235 -9.06 -19.58 -7.90
CA ASN A 235 -8.93 -18.57 -8.94
C ASN A 235 -8.36 -17.26 -8.38
N LEU A 236 -8.83 -16.84 -7.21
CA LEU A 236 -8.29 -15.67 -6.50
C LEU A 236 -6.81 -15.84 -6.15
N TYR A 237 -6.45 -17.02 -5.63
CA TYR A 237 -5.07 -17.31 -5.26
C TYR A 237 -4.13 -17.28 -6.49
N GLU A 238 -4.49 -17.98 -7.56
CA GLU A 238 -3.64 -18.04 -8.76
C GLU A 238 -3.56 -16.68 -9.46
N SER A 239 -4.63 -15.88 -9.45
CA SER A 239 -4.61 -14.51 -9.97
C SER A 239 -3.55 -13.66 -9.26
N ILE A 240 -3.62 -13.58 -7.92
CA ILE A 240 -2.63 -12.84 -7.13
C ILE A 240 -1.23 -13.41 -7.33
N LYS A 241 -1.07 -14.73 -7.33
CA LYS A 241 0.24 -15.38 -7.51
C LYS A 241 0.87 -15.06 -8.88
N ASN A 242 0.07 -14.95 -9.92
CA ASN A 242 0.54 -14.68 -11.28
C ASN A 242 0.86 -13.20 -11.50
N GLU A 243 0.02 -12.29 -10.98
CA GLU A 243 0.21 -10.85 -11.13
C GLU A 243 0.07 -10.16 -9.76
N PRO A 244 1.17 -9.66 -9.16
CA PRO A 244 1.07 -8.86 -7.94
C PRO A 244 0.28 -7.59 -8.22
N PHE A 245 -0.34 -7.04 -7.16
CA PHE A 245 -1.01 -5.76 -7.28
C PHE A 245 -0.07 -4.66 -7.79
N LYS A 246 -0.48 -3.99 -8.87
CA LYS A 246 0.21 -2.82 -9.40
C LYS A 246 -0.16 -1.60 -8.59
N ILE A 247 0.64 -1.26 -7.58
CA ILE A 247 0.49 0.02 -6.90
C ILE A 247 1.16 1.13 -7.73
N PRO A 248 0.44 2.23 -7.97
CA PRO A 248 1.01 3.38 -8.62
C PRO A 248 2.22 3.95 -7.86
N GLU A 249 3.35 4.09 -8.54
CA GLU A 249 4.59 4.63 -7.99
C GLU A 249 4.44 6.14 -7.74
N ASP A 250 4.74 6.60 -6.52
CA ASP A 250 5.01 8.03 -6.26
C ASP A 250 6.05 8.27 -5.13
N ASP A 251 6.30 7.32 -4.21
CA ASP A 251 7.24 7.54 -3.08
C ASP A 251 7.72 6.27 -2.30
N GLY A 252 7.45 5.04 -2.74
CA GLY A 252 8.00 3.82 -2.11
C GLY A 252 7.37 3.36 -0.78
N ASN A 253 6.44 4.09 -0.17
CA ASN A 253 5.68 3.69 1.03
C ASN A 253 4.44 2.82 0.71
N ASP A 254 4.61 1.78 -0.11
CA ASP A 254 3.49 1.00 -0.64
C ASP A 254 2.81 0.07 0.38
N LEU A 255 1.47 0.13 0.53
CA LEU A 255 0.69 -0.78 1.39
C LEU A 255 0.85 -2.27 1.12
N THR A 256 1.19 -2.72 -0.10
CA THR A 256 1.43 -4.16 -0.30
C THR A 256 2.81 -4.63 0.16
N HIS A 257 3.74 -3.69 0.33
CA HIS A 257 4.97 -3.90 1.08
C HIS A 257 4.86 -3.48 2.56
N THR A 258 3.80 -2.74 2.91
CA THR A 258 3.58 -2.04 4.20
C THR A 258 2.38 -2.60 4.99
N PHE A 259 2.12 -3.91 4.95
CA PHE A 259 1.45 -4.54 6.10
C PHE A 259 2.28 -4.42 7.39
N PHE A 260 3.53 -3.97 7.26
CA PHE A 260 4.30 -3.36 8.33
C PHE A 260 4.16 -1.84 8.27
N ASN A 261 2.97 -1.27 8.53
CA ASN A 261 2.92 0.16 8.89
C ASN A 261 3.51 0.24 10.30
N PRO A 262 4.65 0.90 10.51
CA PRO A 262 5.19 0.96 11.85
C PRO A 262 4.30 1.86 12.70
N ASP A 263 3.79 1.31 13.80
CA ASP A 263 3.13 2.09 14.85
C ASP A 263 4.02 3.25 15.31
N ARG A 264 5.34 3.05 15.20
CA ARG A 264 6.36 4.07 15.42
C ARG A 264 7.70 3.68 14.81
N GLU A 265 8.44 4.65 14.30
CA GLU A 265 9.85 4.51 13.94
C GLU A 265 10.68 5.69 14.44
N GLY A 266 11.99 5.51 14.60
CA GLY A 266 12.85 6.55 15.17
C GLY A 266 14.19 6.07 15.68
N TRP A 267 15.09 7.02 15.95
CA TRP A 267 16.42 6.73 16.48
C TRP A 267 16.41 6.62 18.00
N LEU A 268 16.89 5.49 18.53
CA LEU A 268 17.09 5.32 19.97
C LEU A 268 18.50 4.79 20.27
N LEU A 269 18.92 4.99 21.51
CA LEU A 269 20.10 4.33 22.07
C LEU A 269 19.65 3.10 22.84
N LYS A 270 20.30 1.95 22.61
CA LYS A 270 20.03 0.71 23.37
C LYS A 270 21.27 0.21 24.09
N LEU A 271 21.08 -0.34 25.28
CA LEU A 271 22.14 -1.01 26.02
C LEU A 271 22.34 -2.45 25.51
N GLY A 272 23.59 -2.88 25.41
CA GLY A 272 23.94 -4.26 25.09
C GLY A 272 23.58 -5.25 26.21
N GLY A 273 23.47 -6.53 25.83
CA GLY A 273 23.02 -7.61 26.71
C GLY A 273 24.13 -8.07 27.65
N ARG A 274 24.98 -8.97 27.16
CA ARG A 274 26.18 -9.46 27.87
C ARG A 274 27.23 -8.35 28.05
N VAL A 275 27.52 -7.60 27.00
CA VAL A 275 28.44 -6.46 27.02
C VAL A 275 27.62 -5.18 27.09
N LYS A 276 27.78 -4.40 28.17
CA LYS A 276 26.97 -3.21 28.48
C LYS A 276 27.46 -1.96 27.74
N THR A 277 27.43 -2.00 26.41
CA THR A 277 27.74 -0.86 25.53
C THR A 277 26.46 -0.25 24.97
N TRP A 278 26.38 1.08 24.93
CA TRP A 278 25.30 1.80 24.26
C TRP A 278 25.51 1.85 22.76
N LYS A 279 24.46 1.57 21.98
CA LYS A 279 24.49 1.62 20.52
C LYS A 279 23.28 2.39 19.99
N ARG A 280 23.51 3.31 19.04
CA ARG A 280 22.45 3.99 18.29
C ARG A 280 21.90 3.06 17.22
N ARG A 281 20.58 2.90 17.18
CA ARG A 281 19.88 2.02 16.24
C ARG A 281 18.61 2.69 15.77
N TRP A 282 18.24 2.46 14.51
CA TRP A 282 16.94 2.84 13.98
C TRP A 282 15.93 1.79 14.44
N PHE A 283 14.94 2.20 15.20
CA PHE A 283 13.90 1.32 15.72
C PHE A 283 12.64 1.43 14.87
N ILE A 284 12.00 0.29 14.66
CA ILE A 284 10.71 0.18 13.99
C ILE A 284 9.84 -0.71 14.89
N LEU A 285 8.69 -0.19 15.32
CA LEU A 285 7.68 -0.91 16.07
C LEU A 285 6.55 -1.30 15.11
N THR A 286 6.31 -2.59 14.93
CA THR A 286 5.23 -3.11 14.08
C THR A 286 4.95 -4.56 14.44
N ASP A 287 3.72 -5.06 14.23
CA ASP A 287 3.32 -6.45 14.50
C ASP A 287 3.73 -6.97 15.89
N ASN A 288 3.51 -6.17 16.93
CA ASN A 288 3.86 -6.49 18.32
C ASN A 288 5.35 -6.85 18.50
N CYS A 289 6.21 -6.41 17.58
CA CYS A 289 7.63 -6.65 17.58
C CYS A 289 8.37 -5.32 17.48
N LEU A 290 9.48 -5.23 18.20
CA LEU A 290 10.39 -4.11 18.13
C LEU A 290 11.64 -4.53 17.37
N TYR A 291 11.77 -4.02 16.16
CA TYR A 291 12.89 -4.23 15.26
C TYR A 291 13.92 -3.12 15.46
N TYR A 292 15.20 -3.45 15.31
CA TYR A 292 16.23 -2.42 15.30
C TYR A 292 17.30 -2.69 14.25
N PHE A 293 17.69 -1.63 13.54
CA PHE A 293 18.60 -1.64 12.41
C PHE A 293 19.85 -0.80 12.70
N GLU A 294 20.94 -1.08 12.00
CA GLU A 294 22.15 -0.27 12.13
C GLU A 294 22.00 1.05 11.36
N TYR A 295 21.42 0.98 10.17
CA TYR A 295 21.09 2.10 9.31
C TYR A 295 19.63 2.05 8.84
N THR A 296 19.06 3.19 8.45
CA THR A 296 17.69 3.29 7.92
C THR A 296 17.53 2.62 6.56
N THR A 297 18.63 2.39 5.83
CA THR A 297 18.65 1.75 4.51
C THR A 297 18.86 0.23 4.58
N ASP A 298 19.03 -0.32 5.79
CA ASP A 298 19.27 -1.76 5.97
C ASP A 298 18.00 -2.54 5.66
N LYS A 299 18.14 -3.59 4.83
CA LYS A 299 17.03 -4.49 4.49
C LYS A 299 16.74 -5.54 5.56
N GLU A 300 17.75 -5.87 6.38
CA GLU A 300 17.64 -6.89 7.44
C GLU A 300 17.84 -6.27 8.82
N PRO A 301 17.01 -6.61 9.83
CA PRO A 301 17.15 -6.08 11.17
C PRO A 301 18.40 -6.63 11.85
N ARG A 302 19.08 -5.78 12.62
CA ARG A 302 20.16 -6.21 13.51
C ARG A 302 19.62 -7.05 14.67
N GLY A 303 18.37 -6.86 15.07
CA GLY A 303 17.67 -7.78 15.94
C GLY A 303 16.18 -7.48 16.06
N ILE A 304 15.48 -8.49 16.60
CA ILE A 304 14.02 -8.54 16.70
C ILE A 304 13.67 -8.87 18.14
N ILE A 305 12.81 -8.06 18.74
CA ILE A 305 12.33 -8.21 20.12
C ILE A 305 10.81 -8.37 20.07
N PRO A 306 10.28 -9.61 20.13
CA PRO A 306 8.88 -9.86 20.37
C PRO A 306 8.44 -9.19 21.68
N LEU A 307 7.35 -8.41 21.65
CA LEU A 307 6.83 -7.69 22.81
C LEU A 307 5.82 -8.52 23.63
N GLU A 308 5.51 -9.73 23.17
CA GLU A 308 4.66 -10.67 23.90
C GLU A 308 5.18 -10.91 25.32
N ASN A 309 4.29 -10.77 26.30
CA ASN A 309 4.59 -10.96 27.72
C ASN A 309 5.67 -10.02 28.29
N LEU A 310 6.00 -8.92 27.58
CA LEU A 310 6.86 -7.87 28.11
C LEU A 310 6.02 -6.75 28.72
N SER A 311 6.59 -6.09 29.71
CA SER A 311 6.10 -4.86 30.30
C SER A 311 7.18 -3.80 30.21
N ILE A 312 6.74 -2.54 30.25
CA ILE A 312 7.63 -1.39 30.18
C ILE A 312 7.63 -0.63 31.51
N ARG A 313 8.79 -0.12 31.90
CA ARG A 313 8.94 0.77 33.06
C ARG A 313 9.97 1.84 32.77
N GLU A 314 9.78 3.01 33.38
CA GLU A 314 10.77 4.08 33.36
C GLU A 314 11.91 3.77 34.33
N VAL A 315 13.13 4.16 33.96
CA VAL A 315 14.32 3.98 34.79
C VAL A 315 15.25 5.17 34.68
N GLU A 316 15.97 5.47 35.75
CA GLU A 316 17.09 6.41 35.70
C GLU A 316 18.37 5.67 35.28
N ASP A 317 19.19 6.32 34.44
CA ASP A 317 20.52 5.84 34.07
C ASP A 317 21.58 6.93 34.35
N PRO A 318 22.71 6.59 34.99
CA PRO A 318 23.72 7.59 35.34
C PRO A 318 24.35 8.33 34.15
N ARG A 319 24.23 7.77 32.93
CA ARG A 319 24.96 8.26 31.74
C ARG A 319 24.05 8.62 30.57
N LYS A 320 22.76 8.27 30.62
CA LYS A 320 21.84 8.44 29.49
C LYS A 320 20.51 9.00 29.96
N PRO A 321 20.01 10.07 29.34
CA PRO A 321 18.73 10.65 29.70
C PRO A 321 17.58 9.78 29.17
N ASN A 322 16.37 10.06 29.65
CA ASN A 322 15.11 9.58 29.10
C ASN A 322 15.08 8.05 28.89
N CYS A 323 15.43 7.30 29.94
CA CYS A 323 15.57 5.84 29.86
C CYS A 323 14.29 5.09 30.25
N PHE A 324 14.06 3.98 29.58
CA PHE A 324 13.03 2.99 29.92
C PHE A 324 13.55 1.56 29.69
N GLU A 325 12.87 0.59 30.29
CA GLU A 325 13.21 -0.84 30.20
C GLU A 325 12.02 -1.67 29.74
N LEU A 326 12.27 -2.58 28.78
CA LEU A 326 11.42 -3.73 28.53
C LEU A 326 11.88 -4.89 29.42
N TYR A 327 10.94 -5.52 30.13
CA TYR A 327 11.21 -6.60 31.07
C TYR A 327 10.04 -7.57 31.15
N ILE A 328 10.30 -8.81 31.60
CA ILE A 328 9.25 -9.80 31.87
C ILE A 328 8.68 -9.53 33.28
N PRO A 329 7.38 -9.23 33.43
CA PRO A 329 6.76 -9.08 34.74
C PRO A 329 6.77 -10.42 35.50
N ASN A 330 6.91 -10.37 36.82
CA ASN A 330 6.85 -11.52 37.73
C ASN A 330 7.95 -12.61 37.58
N ASN A 331 8.84 -12.54 36.60
CA ASN A 331 9.99 -13.46 36.44
C ASN A 331 11.33 -12.71 36.39
N ARG A 332 11.81 -12.23 37.54
CA ARG A 332 13.10 -11.55 37.67
C ARG A 332 14.26 -12.54 37.43
N GLY A 333 14.85 -12.51 36.24
CA GLY A 333 16.07 -13.27 35.92
C GLY A 333 16.01 -14.09 34.63
N GLN A 334 14.83 -14.23 34.02
CA GLN A 334 14.69 -14.92 32.75
C GLN A 334 15.21 -14.05 31.59
N LEU A 335 15.80 -14.69 30.58
CA LEU A 335 16.18 -14.03 29.34
C LEU A 335 14.95 -13.76 28.49
N ILE A 336 14.86 -12.55 27.96
CA ILE A 336 13.86 -12.16 26.97
C ILE A 336 14.16 -12.90 25.66
N LYS A 337 13.18 -13.66 25.17
CA LYS A 337 13.26 -14.32 23.87
C LYS A 337 13.34 -13.26 22.79
N ALA A 338 14.47 -13.19 22.11
CA ALA A 338 14.75 -12.25 21.03
C ALA A 338 15.86 -12.84 20.16
N CYS A 339 16.02 -12.35 18.94
CA CYS A 339 17.14 -12.73 18.08
C CYS A 339 17.95 -11.50 17.64
N LYS A 340 19.22 -11.71 17.30
CA LYS A 340 20.10 -10.69 16.75
C LYS A 340 21.06 -11.30 15.72
N THR A 341 21.57 -10.46 14.84
CA THR A 341 22.56 -10.85 13.82
C THR A 341 23.95 -10.42 14.29
N GLU A 342 24.90 -11.37 14.34
CA GLU A 342 26.31 -11.09 14.65
C GLU A 342 27.04 -10.44 13.46
N ALA A 343 28.31 -10.06 13.64
CA ALA A 343 29.08 -9.37 12.60
C ALA A 343 29.34 -10.26 11.36
N ASP A 344 29.26 -11.58 11.53
CA ASP A 344 29.43 -12.59 10.48
C ASP A 344 28.11 -13.00 9.80
N GLY A 345 26.99 -12.33 10.12
CA GLY A 345 25.69 -12.61 9.53
C GLY A 345 24.90 -13.74 10.19
N ARG A 346 25.45 -14.43 11.20
CA ARG A 346 24.71 -15.49 11.92
C ARG A 346 23.63 -14.90 12.82
N VAL A 347 22.44 -15.52 12.81
CA VAL A 347 21.35 -15.19 13.72
C VAL A 347 21.50 -16.01 15.01
N VAL A 348 21.54 -15.32 16.14
CA VAL A 348 21.70 -15.91 17.48
C VAL A 348 20.66 -15.37 18.45
N GLU A 349 20.41 -16.10 19.53
CA GLU A 349 19.51 -15.62 20.59
C GLU A 349 20.06 -14.40 21.35
N GLY A 350 19.16 -13.49 21.71
CA GLY A 350 19.43 -12.32 22.52
C GLY A 350 19.85 -12.71 23.93
N ASN A 351 20.82 -11.98 24.49
CA ASN A 351 21.35 -12.23 25.83
C ASN A 351 20.93 -11.10 26.78
N HIS A 352 19.62 -10.83 26.84
CA HIS A 352 19.04 -9.70 27.55
C HIS A 352 18.03 -10.19 28.57
N MET A 353 18.29 -9.93 29.86
CA MET A 353 17.25 -10.02 30.90
C MET A 353 16.29 -8.83 30.85
N VAL A 354 16.81 -7.67 30.46
CA VAL A 354 16.06 -6.43 30.24
C VAL A 354 16.65 -5.73 29.02
N TYR A 355 15.81 -5.04 28.25
CA TYR A 355 16.25 -4.10 27.22
C TYR A 355 16.12 -2.69 27.75
N ARG A 356 17.24 -2.09 28.15
CA ARG A 356 17.31 -0.67 28.51
C ARG A 356 17.52 0.18 27.26
N ILE A 357 16.66 1.17 27.07
CA ILE A 357 16.59 2.04 25.91
C ILE A 357 16.55 3.49 26.39
N SER A 358 17.18 4.40 25.64
CA SER A 358 17.25 5.83 25.91
C SER A 358 16.80 6.60 24.67
N ALA A 359 15.85 7.51 24.87
CA ALA A 359 15.34 8.38 23.83
C ALA A 359 16.07 9.75 23.80
N PRO A 360 16.18 10.40 22.63
CA PRO A 360 16.73 11.74 22.47
C PRO A 360 16.08 12.80 23.37
N THR A 361 14.75 12.81 23.46
CA THR A 361 13.99 13.79 24.25
C THR A 361 13.01 13.12 25.23
N PRO A 362 12.57 13.82 26.28
CA PRO A 362 11.49 13.34 27.16
C PRO A 362 10.19 13.06 26.40
N GLU A 363 9.85 13.90 25.42
CA GLU A 363 8.64 13.76 24.61
C GLU A 363 8.71 12.49 23.78
N GLU A 364 9.84 12.24 23.10
CA GLU A 364 10.04 11.00 22.34
C GLU A 364 10.02 9.77 23.26
N LYS A 365 10.55 9.86 24.48
CA LYS A 365 10.49 8.77 25.47
C LYS A 365 9.04 8.43 25.79
N ASP A 366 8.22 9.42 26.13
CA ASP A 366 6.82 9.22 26.50
C ASP A 366 6.01 8.66 25.32
N GLU A 367 6.28 9.18 24.12
CA GLU A 367 5.74 8.71 22.86
C GLU A 367 6.10 7.24 22.56
N TRP A 368 7.37 6.85 22.70
CA TRP A 368 7.80 5.46 22.54
C TRP A 368 7.19 4.54 23.60
N ILE A 369 7.12 4.98 24.85
CA ILE A 369 6.48 4.21 25.92
C ILE A 369 5.00 4.02 25.60
N HIS A 370 4.31 5.06 25.14
CA HIS A 370 2.90 4.99 24.78
C HIS A 370 2.67 4.02 23.60
N SER A 371 3.41 4.17 22.50
CA SER A 371 3.28 3.27 21.34
C SER A 371 3.61 1.82 21.70
N ILE A 372 4.65 1.56 22.50
CA ILE A 372 4.98 0.19 22.92
C ILE A 372 3.90 -0.38 23.84
N LYS A 373 3.37 0.41 24.79
CA LYS A 373 2.23 -0.03 25.63
C LYS A 373 1.01 -0.34 24.78
N SER A 374 0.73 0.49 23.78
CA SER A 374 -0.37 0.30 22.83
C SER A 374 -0.17 -0.95 21.98
N ALA A 375 1.04 -1.21 21.47
CA ALA A 375 1.35 -2.42 20.72
C ALA A 375 1.32 -3.68 21.59
N VAL A 376 1.67 -3.57 22.88
CA VAL A 376 1.48 -4.64 23.87
C VAL A 376 -0.01 -4.82 24.19
N SER A 377 -0.84 -3.79 24.03
CA SER A 377 -2.30 -3.81 24.22
C SER A 377 -3.05 -3.78 22.88
N VAL A 378 -3.13 -4.94 22.21
CA VAL A 378 -4.06 -5.28 21.10
C VAL A 378 -4.32 -4.17 20.06
N ASP A 379 -3.74 -4.32 18.86
CA ASP A 379 -3.88 -3.40 17.73
C ASP A 379 -5.36 -3.12 17.33
N PRO A 380 -5.79 -1.84 17.21
CA PRO A 380 -7.17 -1.47 16.88
C PRO A 380 -7.67 -1.94 15.50
N PHE A 381 -6.77 -2.11 14.52
CA PHE A 381 -7.13 -2.58 13.18
C PHE A 381 -7.36 -4.10 13.17
N TYR A 382 -6.52 -4.86 13.86
CA TYR A 382 -6.72 -6.27 14.14
C TYR A 382 -7.89 -6.50 15.08
N GLU A 383 -8.18 -5.63 16.05
CA GLU A 383 -9.41 -5.68 16.85
C GLU A 383 -10.64 -5.49 15.95
N MET A 384 -10.61 -4.54 15.02
CA MET A 384 -11.70 -4.32 14.08
C MET A 384 -11.93 -5.53 13.16
N LEU A 385 -10.86 -6.08 12.59
CA LEU A 385 -10.91 -7.32 11.79
C LEU A 385 -11.40 -8.50 12.62
N ALA A 386 -10.90 -8.66 13.85
CA ALA A 386 -11.32 -9.70 14.77
C ALA A 386 -12.78 -9.53 15.20
N ALA A 387 -13.24 -8.30 15.42
CA ALA A 387 -14.62 -7.98 15.74
C ALA A 387 -15.57 -8.35 14.60
N ARG A 388 -15.20 -8.04 13.34
CA ARG A 388 -15.98 -8.46 12.16
C ARG A 388 -15.97 -9.97 11.97
N LYS A 389 -14.80 -10.64 12.10
CA LYS A 389 -14.72 -12.12 12.10
C LYS A 389 -15.59 -12.74 13.21
N LYS A 390 -15.64 -12.10 14.39
CA LYS A 390 -16.48 -12.53 15.51
C LYS A 390 -17.97 -12.36 15.19
N ARG A 391 -18.40 -11.30 14.50
CA ARG A 391 -19.81 -11.14 14.04
C ARG A 391 -20.23 -12.27 13.09
N ILE A 392 -19.38 -12.57 12.09
CA ILE A 392 -19.58 -13.70 11.16
C ILE A 392 -19.70 -15.02 11.94
N SER A 393 -18.82 -15.23 12.93
CA SER A 393 -18.85 -16.43 13.78
C SER A 393 -20.03 -16.50 14.76
N LEU A 394 -20.64 -15.38 15.15
CA LEU A 394 -21.75 -15.36 16.11
C LEU A 394 -23.08 -15.74 15.44
N LYS A 395 -23.30 -15.31 14.19
CA LYS A 395 -24.46 -15.73 13.38
C LYS A 395 -24.51 -17.24 13.17
N LYS A 396 -23.35 -17.90 13.04
CA LYS A 396 -23.22 -19.36 13.04
C LYS A 396 -23.87 -20.05 14.26
N LYS A 397 -23.87 -19.40 15.44
CA LYS A 397 -24.45 -19.97 16.67
C LYS A 397 -25.94 -19.72 16.79
N GLU A 398 -26.49 -18.73 16.08
CA GLU A 398 -27.93 -18.42 16.12
C GLU A 398 -28.72 -19.24 15.08
N GLU A 399 -28.06 -19.76 14.04
CA GLU A 399 -28.69 -20.57 12.98
C GLU A 399 -28.48 -22.09 13.11
N GLN A 400 -27.80 -22.56 14.16
CA GLN A 400 -27.75 -24.00 14.51
C GLN A 400 -28.81 -24.29 15.58
N PRO A 401 -29.79 -25.18 15.33
CA PRO A 401 -30.85 -25.50 16.29
C PRO A 401 -30.33 -26.22 17.55
#